data_AF-A0A9J6FLS6-F1
#
_entry.id   AF-A0A9J6FLS6-F1
#
_cell.length_a   1.000
_cell.length_b   1.000
_cell.length_c   1.000
_cell.angle_alpha   90.00
_cell.angle_beta   90.00
_cell.angle_gamma   90.00
#
_symmetry.space_group_name_H-M   'P 1'
#
loop_
_entity.id
_entity.type
_entity.pdbx_description
1 polymer ?
#
loop_
_entity_poly.entity_id
_entity_poly.type
_entity_poly.pdbx_seq_one_letter_code
_entity_poly.pdbx_strand_id
1 'polypeptide(L)'
;MSLNDSFGPGFEKCNSPECQAEGNYVSHQLNWNVNPCESMYEFVCSNSKTKLADELLLSDLERSLLRQLSGPPATGSLATKLMQDLWKECLDEDARNRLGWGPLKHMFKATSLADWPYLQLTTQGEPAIWQAAARALRYFGLSTLVLLEPSEHPLMGRASLLALDKPVLLLRPGNDTAWYHEAVSLAMSAVARKQANKHTVALDLTNFAKQLGSAVRSPGPSGDLVRDVKLERLRSVPRYRALLAGFLQNESHVTDDTELLLRAPEYAIRLGYLLDDTAPHVVLNYIGFRLLVHVSPFLPDSLRKLVPLRARELGLGNHGPGRLVCLRAVEQATPTLFYRIVYESHRSLLDALLAADLGGAVKQALASRLALLPWLDGETRDRALQRLQQLEPKLLFPDWVTDSLKAEQDARQVPHVIAGEALRSYARITKELQQRRLQTADPWLGQPPSDPECSLTPGRRVLYVPLTALNTTAPAQEPFLMLQLAKLGERAARCLVRMLLDGAGSHADDPRAWWAPAARQGLATLQKCYALQGRQGERPAAVEESAALVVAHTAFESRTPALDLRLDNAVSMSLDQLFFVHYTLGYCAADPDVAHRVNLALLNFAGFQRAFTCDAGTPMNPRKSCDFW
;
A
#
# COMPACT_ATOMS: atom_id res chain seq x y z
N MET A 1 48.95 -46.30 10.66
CA MET A 1 49.14 -44.96 11.29
C MET A 1 48.78 -43.92 10.23
N SER A 2 47.48 -43.77 9.99
CA SER A 2 46.62 -42.66 10.46
C SER A 2 46.88 -41.36 9.70
N LEU A 3 46.28 -41.27 8.52
CA LEU A 3 45.87 -40.00 7.92
C LEU A 3 44.75 -39.43 8.81
N ASN A 4 45.03 -38.31 9.46
CA ASN A 4 44.00 -37.52 10.12
C ASN A 4 43.24 -36.76 9.01
N ASP A 5 42.14 -37.35 8.56
CA ASP A 5 41.08 -36.65 7.83
C ASP A 5 40.36 -35.72 8.82
N SER A 6 40.83 -34.47 8.92
CA SER A 6 40.02 -33.39 9.47
C SER A 6 39.22 -32.77 8.32
N PHE A 7 38.17 -33.47 7.88
CA PHE A 7 37.09 -32.84 7.12
C PHE A 7 36.48 -31.76 8.04
N GLY A 8 36.81 -30.50 7.77
CA GLY A 8 36.03 -29.38 8.29
C GLY A 8 34.56 -29.52 7.86
N PRO A 9 33.62 -28.88 8.57
CA PRO A 9 32.23 -28.86 8.13
C PRO A 9 32.16 -28.38 6.67
N GLY A 10 31.33 -29.01 5.84
CA GLY A 10 31.11 -28.65 4.43
C GLY A 10 30.42 -27.28 4.22
N PHE A 11 30.59 -26.36 5.17
CA PHE A 11 30.00 -25.03 5.21
C PHE A 11 30.94 -24.04 5.92
N GLU A 12 30.84 -22.75 5.59
CA GLU A 12 31.56 -21.65 6.25
C GLU A 12 30.61 -20.86 7.17
N LYS A 13 31.11 -20.42 8.32
CA LYS A 13 30.32 -19.66 9.31
C LYS A 13 30.58 -18.16 9.18
N CYS A 14 29.51 -17.37 9.10
CA CYS A 14 29.60 -15.91 9.20
C CYS A 14 29.61 -15.46 10.66
N ASN A 15 30.74 -14.91 11.11
CA ASN A 15 30.94 -14.47 12.50
C ASN A 15 30.99 -12.94 12.66
N SER A 16 30.52 -12.17 11.66
CA SER A 16 30.42 -10.72 11.80
C SER A 16 29.37 -10.34 12.86
N PRO A 17 29.49 -9.17 13.51
CA PRO A 17 28.48 -8.70 14.47
C PRO A 17 27.07 -8.68 13.89
N GLU A 18 26.92 -8.35 12.60
CA GLU A 18 25.64 -8.35 11.89
C GLU A 18 25.10 -9.76 11.72
N CYS A 19 25.94 -10.73 11.32
CA CYS A 19 25.53 -12.13 11.21
C CYS A 19 25.14 -12.74 12.56
N GLN A 20 25.84 -12.37 13.63
CA GLN A 20 25.50 -12.79 15.00
C GLN A 20 24.16 -12.22 15.44
N ALA A 21 23.91 -10.93 15.18
CA ALA A 21 22.64 -10.29 15.49
C ALA A 21 21.48 -10.96 14.73
N GLU A 22 21.66 -11.21 13.44
CA GLU A 22 20.65 -11.84 12.60
C GLU A 22 20.41 -13.31 12.97
N GLY A 23 21.47 -14.09 13.17
CA GLY A 23 21.33 -15.48 13.58
C GLY A 23 20.70 -15.64 14.96
N ASN A 24 21.00 -14.74 15.90
CA ASN A 24 20.27 -14.64 17.16
C ASN A 24 18.79 -14.33 16.93
N TYR A 25 18.47 -13.33 16.10
CA TYR A 25 17.09 -12.95 15.81
C TYR A 25 16.30 -14.13 15.23
N VAL A 26 16.81 -14.77 14.17
CA VAL A 26 16.18 -15.92 13.52
C VAL A 26 15.99 -17.06 14.51
N SER A 27 17.06 -17.47 15.22
CA SER A 27 17.02 -18.58 16.17
C SER A 27 15.97 -18.38 17.27
N HIS A 28 15.75 -17.13 17.73
CA HIS A 28 14.72 -16.80 18.71
C HIS A 28 13.29 -16.82 18.15
N GLN A 29 13.08 -16.58 16.85
CA GLN A 29 11.74 -16.62 16.27
C GLN A 29 11.23 -18.06 16.08
N LEU A 30 12.14 -18.99 15.78
CA LEU A 30 11.80 -20.35 15.40
C LEU A 30 11.28 -21.19 16.58
N ASN A 31 10.30 -22.02 16.31
CA ASN A 31 9.77 -23.02 17.23
C ASN A 31 10.17 -24.43 16.77
N TRP A 32 11.31 -24.89 17.29
CA TRP A 32 11.90 -26.20 16.97
C TRP A 32 11.03 -27.41 17.36
N ASN A 33 9.94 -27.22 18.10
CA ASN A 33 8.97 -28.29 18.39
C ASN A 33 7.95 -28.50 17.26
N VAL A 34 7.93 -27.63 16.26
CA VAL A 34 7.04 -27.74 15.10
C VAL A 34 7.88 -28.19 13.90
N ASN A 35 7.44 -29.24 13.21
CA ASN A 35 8.08 -29.65 11.97
C ASN A 35 7.69 -28.67 10.84
N PRO A 36 8.64 -28.06 10.11
CA PRO A 36 8.34 -27.14 9.00
C PRO A 36 7.56 -27.82 7.86
N CYS A 37 7.64 -29.14 7.72
CA CYS A 37 6.86 -29.92 6.75
C CYS A 37 5.40 -30.17 7.18
N GLU A 38 5.06 -29.92 8.45
CA GLU A 38 3.69 -29.91 8.95
C GLU A 38 3.07 -28.52 8.84
N SER A 39 3.81 -27.48 9.25
CA SER A 39 3.41 -26.08 9.07
C SER A 39 4.60 -25.15 9.18
N MET A 40 5.02 -24.60 8.04
CA MET A 40 6.10 -23.61 8.01
C MET A 40 5.72 -22.33 8.78
N TYR A 41 4.46 -21.89 8.66
CA TYR A 41 3.98 -20.73 9.41
C TYR A 41 4.08 -20.93 10.92
N GLU A 42 3.66 -22.07 11.47
CA GLU A 42 3.75 -22.31 12.91
C GLU A 42 5.21 -22.50 13.35
N PHE A 43 6.05 -23.11 12.52
CA PHE A 43 7.49 -23.23 12.78
C PHE A 43 8.16 -21.87 12.96
N VAL A 44 7.77 -20.85 12.18
CA VAL A 44 8.42 -19.53 12.20
C VAL A 44 7.70 -18.50 13.08
N CYS A 45 6.36 -18.48 13.08
CA CYS A 45 5.57 -17.40 13.67
C CYS A 45 5.03 -17.71 15.07
N SER A 46 5.23 -18.92 15.61
CA SER A 46 4.76 -19.32 16.94
C SER A 46 5.16 -18.31 18.04
N ASN A 47 6.42 -17.87 18.04
CA ASN A 47 6.96 -16.95 19.06
C ASN A 47 6.57 -15.49 18.80
N SER A 48 6.03 -15.18 17.61
CA SER A 48 5.50 -13.84 17.32
C SER A 48 4.08 -13.62 17.84
N LYS A 49 3.36 -14.70 18.22
CA LYS A 49 2.03 -14.61 18.84
C LYS A 49 2.05 -13.96 20.25
N THR A 50 3.22 -13.85 20.89
CA THR A 50 3.39 -13.22 22.21
C THR A 50 3.78 -11.73 22.17
N LYS A 51 4.02 -11.15 20.98
CA LYS A 51 4.32 -9.70 20.86
C LYS A 51 3.05 -8.88 21.06
N LEU A 52 3.17 -7.75 21.76
CA LEU A 52 2.05 -6.83 22.00
C LEU A 52 1.48 -6.37 20.64
N ALA A 53 0.15 -6.31 20.51
CA ALA A 53 -0.52 -6.00 19.24
C ALA A 53 0.01 -4.73 18.55
N ASP A 54 0.44 -3.72 19.32
CA ASP A 54 0.98 -2.46 18.82
C ASP A 54 2.36 -2.60 18.15
N GLU A 55 3.20 -3.54 18.58
CA GLU A 55 4.53 -3.76 18.00
C GLU A 55 4.45 -4.42 16.62
N LEU A 56 3.44 -5.25 16.38
CA LEU A 56 3.20 -5.92 15.10
C LEU A 56 2.73 -4.97 13.99
N LEU A 57 2.27 -3.76 14.33
CA LEU A 57 1.71 -2.80 13.36
C LEU A 57 2.76 -2.01 12.58
N LEU A 58 4.01 -1.97 13.06
CA LEU A 58 5.08 -1.17 12.49
C LEU A 58 6.16 -2.04 11.84
N SER A 59 6.56 -1.63 10.64
CA SER A 59 7.81 -2.07 10.02
C SER A 59 9.03 -1.65 10.85
N ASP A 60 10.16 -2.34 10.65
CA ASP A 60 11.41 -2.00 11.34
C ASP A 60 11.87 -0.57 11.03
N LEU A 61 11.58 -0.09 9.82
CA LEU A 61 11.81 1.29 9.39
C LEU A 61 10.99 2.30 10.18
N GLU A 62 9.68 2.07 10.33
CA GLU A 62 8.82 2.94 11.14
C GLU A 62 9.27 2.98 12.61
N ARG A 63 9.73 1.83 13.15
CA ARG A 63 10.29 1.78 14.52
C ARG A 63 11.59 2.57 14.61
N SER A 64 12.47 2.44 13.63
CA SER A 64 13.72 3.20 13.55
C SER A 64 13.44 4.70 13.50
N LEU A 65 12.52 5.12 12.63
CA LEU A 65 12.06 6.51 12.54
C LEU A 65 11.48 7.03 13.86
N LEU A 66 10.60 6.26 14.51
CA LEU A 66 10.03 6.65 15.80
C LEU A 66 11.08 6.90 16.88
N ARG A 67 12.15 6.09 16.93
CA ARG A 67 13.26 6.31 17.86
C ARG A 67 13.94 7.64 17.59
N GLN A 68 14.18 7.98 16.32
CA GLN A 68 14.78 9.25 15.93
C GLN A 68 13.89 10.46 16.26
N LEU A 69 12.60 10.39 15.93
CA LEU A 69 11.65 11.47 16.22
C LEU A 69 11.46 11.71 17.72
N SER A 70 11.68 10.68 18.55
CA SER A 70 11.58 10.78 20.03
C SER A 70 12.82 11.38 20.69
N GLY A 71 13.96 11.44 19.99
CA GLY A 71 15.20 11.94 20.53
C GLY A 71 15.19 13.46 20.82
N PRO A 72 16.22 13.98 21.51
CA PRO A 72 16.35 15.41 21.79
C PRO A 72 16.36 16.24 20.50
N PRO A 73 15.82 17.47 20.52
CA PRO A 73 15.80 18.33 19.34
C PRO A 73 17.23 18.72 18.91
N ALA A 74 17.59 18.27 17.71
CA ALA A 74 18.66 18.76 16.83
C ALA A 74 20.13 18.37 17.10
N THR A 75 20.55 17.29 16.42
CA THR A 75 21.77 17.24 15.57
C THR A 75 21.47 16.67 14.16
N GLY A 76 20.20 16.63 13.73
CA GLY A 76 19.73 15.99 12.48
C GLY A 76 19.51 16.96 11.30
N SER A 77 19.18 16.40 10.13
CA SER A 77 18.92 17.16 8.88
C SER A 77 17.66 18.04 8.98
N LEU A 78 17.49 19.00 8.05
CA LEU A 78 16.28 19.82 7.97
C LEU A 78 15.02 18.95 7.86
N ALA A 79 15.11 17.83 7.13
CA ALA A 79 14.04 16.85 7.01
C ALA A 79 13.63 16.25 8.36
N THR A 80 14.61 15.79 9.16
CA THR A 80 14.36 15.28 10.52
C THR A 80 13.67 16.32 11.38
N LYS A 81 14.14 17.57 11.36
CA LYS A 81 13.57 18.65 12.16
C LYS A 81 12.11 18.92 11.79
N LEU A 82 11.81 19.12 10.51
CA LEU A 82 10.45 19.42 10.05
C LEU A 82 9.46 18.29 10.38
N MET A 83 9.86 17.04 10.14
CA MET A 83 9.01 15.89 10.44
C MET A 83 8.79 15.72 11.95
N GLN A 84 9.84 15.95 12.75
CA GLN A 84 9.77 15.91 14.22
C GLN A 84 8.87 17.02 14.77
N ASP A 85 8.97 18.25 14.25
CA ASP A 85 8.16 19.38 14.68
C ASP A 85 6.67 19.12 14.40
N LEU A 86 6.31 18.67 13.19
CA LEU A 86 4.90 18.39 12.85
C LEU A 86 4.35 17.20 13.67
N TRP A 87 5.18 16.19 13.92
CA TRP A 87 4.79 15.04 14.74
C TRP A 87 4.56 15.44 16.20
N LYS A 88 5.39 16.30 16.77
CA LYS A 88 5.20 16.86 18.13
C LYS A 88 3.94 17.71 18.23
N GLU A 89 3.66 18.55 17.22
CA GLU A 89 2.42 19.32 17.14
C GLU A 89 1.16 18.43 17.11
N CYS A 90 1.23 17.27 16.46
CA CYS A 90 0.14 16.29 16.48
C CYS A 90 -0.07 15.67 17.88
N LEU A 91 1.00 15.51 18.65
CA LEU A 91 0.96 14.93 20.00
C LEU A 91 0.53 15.92 21.09
N ASP A 92 0.68 17.23 20.86
CA ASP A 92 0.35 18.28 21.83
C ASP A 92 -1.18 18.37 22.05
N GLU A 93 -1.67 17.69 23.10
CA GLU A 93 -3.07 17.74 23.52
C GLU A 93 -3.47 19.14 24.01
N ASP A 94 -2.59 19.84 24.73
CA ASP A 94 -2.87 21.14 25.34
C ASP A 94 -3.09 22.23 24.28
N ALA A 95 -2.23 22.27 23.26
CA ALA A 95 -2.37 23.20 22.14
C ALA A 95 -3.66 22.97 21.35
N ARG A 96 -3.99 21.70 21.04
CA ARG A 96 -5.21 21.34 20.32
C ARG A 96 -6.46 21.73 21.11
N ASN A 97 -6.49 21.44 22.41
CA ASN A 97 -7.62 21.80 23.27
C ASN A 97 -7.78 23.31 23.44
N ARG A 98 -6.67 24.06 23.55
CA ARG A 98 -6.67 25.54 23.67
C ARG A 98 -7.23 26.24 22.43
N LEU A 99 -6.88 25.78 21.22
CA LEU A 99 -7.38 26.36 19.97
C LEU A 99 -8.85 26.04 19.68
N GLY A 100 -9.36 24.95 20.28
CA GLY A 100 -10.73 24.49 20.11
C GLY A 100 -11.11 24.32 18.63
N TRP A 101 -12.25 24.91 18.25
CA TRP A 101 -12.87 24.69 16.93
C TRP A 101 -12.46 25.68 15.84
N GLY A 102 -11.68 26.72 16.18
CA GLY A 102 -11.30 27.77 15.24
C GLY A 102 -10.63 27.24 13.96
N PRO A 103 -9.53 26.47 14.08
CA PRO A 103 -8.84 25.89 12.93
C PRO A 103 -9.74 25.02 12.05
N LEU A 104 -10.63 24.22 12.67
CA LEU A 104 -11.56 23.36 11.95
C LEU A 104 -12.59 24.18 11.14
N LYS A 105 -13.12 25.28 11.69
CA LYS A 105 -14.03 26.18 10.95
C LYS A 105 -13.36 26.82 9.75
N HIS A 106 -12.10 27.24 9.89
CA HIS A 106 -11.30 27.76 8.77
C HIS A 106 -11.08 26.71 7.69
N MET A 107 -10.78 25.47 8.08
CA MET A 107 -10.65 24.34 7.16
C MET A 107 -11.95 24.10 6.38
N PHE A 108 -13.08 23.98 7.06
CA PHE A 108 -14.37 23.75 6.41
C PHE A 108 -14.74 24.88 5.45
N LYS A 109 -14.49 26.13 5.82
CA LYS A 109 -14.66 27.28 4.91
C LYS A 109 -13.78 27.14 3.67
N ALA A 110 -12.51 26.76 3.84
CA ALA A 110 -11.59 26.56 2.73
C ALA A 110 -12.07 25.44 1.79
N THR A 111 -12.65 24.36 2.31
CA THR A 111 -13.13 23.21 1.54
C THR A 111 -14.58 23.34 1.02
N SER A 112 -15.12 24.56 0.88
CA SER A 112 -16.50 24.81 0.41
C SER A 112 -17.60 24.22 1.31
N LEU A 113 -17.34 24.09 2.61
CA LEU A 113 -18.24 23.53 3.62
C LEU A 113 -18.46 24.50 4.79
N ALA A 114 -18.49 25.81 4.51
CA ALA A 114 -18.54 26.84 5.56
C ALA A 114 -19.71 26.69 6.54
N ASP A 115 -20.82 26.13 6.07
CA ASP A 115 -22.06 25.93 6.84
C ASP A 115 -22.18 24.51 7.43
N TRP A 116 -21.13 23.70 7.35
CA TRP A 116 -21.15 22.35 7.91
C TRP A 116 -21.25 22.38 9.45
N PRO A 117 -22.10 21.54 10.08
CA PRO A 117 -22.99 20.56 9.45
C PRO A 117 -24.28 21.18 8.91
N TYR A 118 -24.74 20.67 7.76
CA TYR A 118 -26.00 21.06 7.12
C TYR A 118 -27.17 20.32 7.78
N LEU A 119 -27.91 21.00 8.66
CA LEU A 119 -28.98 20.39 9.46
C LEU A 119 -30.38 20.49 8.80
N GLN A 120 -30.48 21.23 7.71
CA GLN A 120 -31.70 21.45 6.95
C GLN A 120 -31.40 21.35 5.45
N LEU A 121 -32.47 21.36 4.64
CA LEU A 121 -32.36 21.44 3.19
C LEU A 121 -31.46 22.63 2.81
N THR A 122 -30.49 22.35 1.94
CA THR A 122 -29.63 23.36 1.35
C THR A 122 -30.17 23.74 -0.02
N THR A 123 -30.03 25.01 -0.40
CA THR A 123 -30.30 25.46 -1.78
C THR A 123 -29.15 25.15 -2.72
N GLN A 124 -28.04 24.63 -2.20
CA GLN A 124 -26.88 24.25 -2.99
C GLN A 124 -27.18 23.00 -3.81
N GLY A 125 -27.02 23.11 -5.14
CA GLY A 125 -27.13 21.99 -6.06
C GLY A 125 -25.85 21.17 -6.14
N GLU A 126 -25.86 20.19 -7.04
CA GLU A 126 -24.75 19.27 -7.27
C GLU A 126 -23.37 19.93 -7.51
N PRO A 127 -23.24 21.08 -8.21
CA PRO A 127 -21.94 21.74 -8.36
C PRO A 127 -21.23 22.03 -7.04
N ALA A 128 -21.95 22.29 -5.95
CA ALA A 128 -21.36 22.51 -4.63
C ALA A 128 -20.76 21.23 -4.03
N ILE A 129 -21.41 20.07 -4.26
CA ILE A 129 -20.90 18.75 -3.86
C ILE A 129 -19.55 18.51 -4.52
N TRP A 130 -19.47 18.73 -5.83
CA TRP A 130 -18.24 18.53 -6.59
C TRP A 130 -17.15 19.51 -6.21
N GLN A 131 -17.48 20.77 -5.91
CA GLN A 131 -16.50 21.73 -5.39
C GLN A 131 -15.94 21.29 -4.03
N ALA A 132 -16.78 20.81 -3.12
CA ALA A 132 -16.34 20.32 -1.82
C ALA A 132 -15.45 19.06 -1.95
N ALA A 133 -15.85 18.10 -2.79
CA ALA A 133 -15.05 16.91 -3.09
C ALA A 133 -13.70 17.27 -3.74
N ALA A 134 -13.71 18.20 -4.70
CA ALA A 134 -12.51 18.67 -5.38
C ALA A 134 -11.52 19.34 -4.42
N ARG A 135 -12.00 20.17 -3.49
CA ARG A 135 -11.14 20.83 -2.50
C ARG A 135 -10.65 19.88 -1.42
N ALA A 136 -11.44 18.87 -1.03
CA ALA A 136 -10.97 17.80 -0.15
C ALA A 136 -9.78 17.04 -0.79
N LEU A 137 -9.89 16.71 -2.08
CA LEU A 137 -8.80 16.12 -2.86
C LEU A 137 -7.60 17.09 -2.98
N ARG A 138 -7.81 18.33 -3.42
CA ARG A 138 -6.74 19.30 -3.68
C ARG A 138 -5.98 19.74 -2.42
N TYR A 139 -6.63 19.77 -1.26
CA TYR A 139 -5.99 20.26 -0.02
C TYR A 139 -5.47 19.13 0.88
N PHE A 140 -6.07 17.94 0.82
CA PHE A 140 -5.76 16.84 1.73
C PHE A 140 -5.46 15.52 1.04
N GLY A 141 -5.57 15.43 -0.28
CA GLY A 141 -5.49 14.15 -1.00
C GLY A 141 -6.63 13.19 -0.68
N LEU A 142 -7.74 13.69 -0.11
CA LEU A 142 -8.83 12.87 0.40
C LEU A 142 -9.89 12.60 -0.68
N SER A 143 -9.93 11.38 -1.20
CA SER A 143 -10.95 10.92 -2.15
C SER A 143 -12.25 10.53 -1.45
N THR A 144 -13.20 11.47 -1.37
CA THR A 144 -14.48 11.26 -0.68
C THR A 144 -15.52 10.54 -1.55
N LEU A 145 -15.74 11.06 -2.75
CA LEU A 145 -16.68 10.53 -3.75
C LEU A 145 -15.97 9.94 -4.97
N VAL A 146 -14.87 10.54 -5.42
CA VAL A 146 -14.07 10.03 -6.53
C VAL A 146 -12.60 10.28 -6.24
N LEU A 147 -11.72 9.52 -6.87
CA LEU A 147 -10.30 9.80 -6.94
C LEU A 147 -10.00 10.51 -8.27
N LEU A 148 -9.14 11.54 -8.23
CA LEU A 148 -8.58 12.19 -9.42
C LEU A 148 -7.07 12.16 -9.35
N GLU A 149 -6.43 11.59 -10.37
CA GLU A 149 -4.96 11.50 -10.44
C GLU A 149 -4.45 11.74 -11.87
N PRO A 150 -3.23 12.29 -12.02
CA PRO A 150 -2.54 12.31 -13.31
C PRO A 150 -2.44 10.91 -13.92
N SER A 151 -2.67 10.81 -15.23
CA SER A 151 -2.64 9.56 -15.97
C SER A 151 -2.13 9.76 -17.39
N GLU A 152 -1.51 8.72 -17.94
CA GLU A 152 -1.10 8.68 -19.33
C GLU A 152 -2.31 8.61 -20.27
N HIS A 153 -2.23 9.32 -21.39
CA HIS A 153 -3.24 9.26 -22.44
C HIS A 153 -3.17 7.89 -23.16
N PRO A 154 -4.27 7.09 -23.21
CA PRO A 154 -4.24 5.72 -23.74
C PRO A 154 -3.70 5.58 -25.17
N LEU A 155 -3.96 6.56 -26.04
CA LEU A 155 -3.53 6.54 -27.45
C LEU A 155 -2.19 7.24 -27.72
N MET A 156 -1.78 8.18 -26.86
CA MET A 156 -0.64 9.08 -27.12
C MET A 156 0.53 8.83 -26.16
N GLY A 157 0.32 8.08 -25.07
CA GLY A 157 1.30 7.65 -24.07
C GLY A 157 1.88 8.79 -23.22
N ARG A 158 2.46 9.81 -23.85
CA ARG A 158 3.19 10.90 -23.17
C ARG A 158 2.33 12.09 -22.76
N ALA A 159 1.13 12.24 -23.31
CA ALA A 159 0.22 13.30 -22.89
C ALA A 159 -0.37 12.96 -21.51
N SER A 160 -0.27 13.90 -20.57
CA SER A 160 -0.87 13.75 -19.23
C SER A 160 -2.30 14.29 -19.24
N LEU A 161 -3.24 13.46 -18.78
CA LEU A 161 -4.63 13.82 -18.53
C LEU A 161 -5.00 13.46 -17.09
N LEU A 162 -6.20 13.84 -16.64
CA LEU A 162 -6.72 13.39 -15.36
C LEU A 162 -7.55 12.11 -15.53
N ALA A 163 -7.34 11.14 -14.63
CA ALA A 163 -8.15 9.95 -14.53
C ALA A 163 -9.05 9.98 -13.32
N LEU A 164 -10.32 9.63 -13.52
CA LEU A 164 -11.33 9.45 -12.49
C LEU A 164 -11.45 7.97 -12.12
N ASP A 165 -11.34 7.70 -10.82
CA ASP A 165 -11.45 6.35 -10.27
C ASP A 165 -12.30 6.32 -8.98
N LYS A 166 -12.54 5.11 -8.47
CA LYS A 166 -13.28 4.85 -7.23
C LYS A 166 -12.58 5.51 -6.02
N PRO A 167 -13.32 6.01 -5.02
CA PRO A 167 -12.75 6.58 -3.80
C PRO A 167 -12.27 5.49 -2.84
N VAL A 168 -11.43 5.88 -1.87
CA VAL A 168 -11.14 5.04 -0.71
C VAL A 168 -12.28 5.17 0.29
N LEU A 169 -12.91 4.05 0.66
CA LEU A 169 -14.07 4.04 1.55
C LEU A 169 -13.67 3.91 3.02
N LEU A 170 -14.28 4.74 3.87
CA LEU A 170 -14.19 4.60 5.33
C LEU A 170 -15.05 3.43 5.84
N LEU A 171 -16.30 3.34 5.39
CA LEU A 171 -17.17 2.20 5.66
C LEU A 171 -16.93 1.13 4.60
N ARG A 172 -16.18 0.09 4.96
CA ARG A 172 -15.94 -1.00 4.02
C ARG A 172 -17.23 -1.77 3.78
N PRO A 173 -17.45 -2.21 2.55
CA PRO A 173 -18.71 -2.82 2.20
C PRO A 173 -18.86 -4.18 2.90
N GLY A 174 -19.99 -4.43 3.58
CA GLY A 174 -20.23 -5.67 4.34
C GLY A 174 -19.86 -5.59 5.83
N ASN A 175 -19.24 -4.49 6.27
CA ASN A 175 -19.02 -4.23 7.69
C ASN A 175 -20.33 -3.90 8.42
N ASP A 176 -20.35 -4.14 9.73
CA ASP A 176 -21.34 -3.56 10.62
C ASP A 176 -21.35 -2.03 10.49
N THR A 177 -22.55 -1.45 10.45
CA THR A 177 -22.77 -0.01 10.28
C THR A 177 -23.01 0.71 11.60
N ALA A 178 -23.19 0.00 12.72
CA ALA A 178 -23.50 0.59 14.03
C ALA A 178 -22.42 1.58 14.48
N TRP A 179 -21.14 1.19 14.41
CA TRP A 179 -20.03 2.09 14.76
C TRP A 179 -19.99 3.36 13.90
N TYR A 180 -20.42 3.28 12.65
CA TYR A 180 -20.42 4.44 11.74
C TYR A 180 -21.49 5.44 12.18
N HIS A 181 -22.69 4.94 12.49
CA HIS A 181 -23.77 5.75 13.03
C HIS A 181 -23.39 6.44 14.35
N GLU A 182 -22.75 5.71 15.27
CA GLU A 182 -22.27 6.26 16.53
C GLU A 182 -21.20 7.34 16.33
N ALA A 183 -20.24 7.10 15.42
CA ALA A 183 -19.20 8.05 15.09
C ALA A 183 -19.75 9.36 14.50
N VAL A 184 -20.72 9.27 13.59
CA VAL A 184 -21.41 10.45 13.05
C VAL A 184 -22.18 11.16 14.16
N SER A 185 -22.88 10.43 15.03
CA SER A 185 -23.63 11.00 16.15
C SER A 185 -22.72 11.77 17.12
N LEU A 186 -21.52 11.25 17.38
CA LEU A 186 -20.50 11.94 18.17
C LEU A 186 -20.03 13.22 17.47
N ALA A 187 -19.66 13.13 16.18
CA ALA A 187 -19.24 14.28 15.40
C ALA A 187 -20.30 15.40 15.40
N MET A 188 -21.56 15.03 15.16
CA MET A 188 -22.69 15.96 15.22
C MET A 188 -22.89 16.51 16.63
N SER A 189 -22.64 15.73 17.68
CA SER A 189 -22.77 16.22 19.05
C SER A 189 -21.71 17.25 19.44
N ALA A 190 -20.51 17.13 18.86
CA ALA A 190 -19.43 18.06 19.12
C ALA A 190 -19.57 19.38 18.33
N VAL A 191 -20.19 19.35 17.14
CA VAL A 191 -20.21 20.50 16.22
C VAL A 191 -21.60 21.13 16.02
N ALA A 192 -22.68 20.35 16.11
CA ALA A 192 -24.04 20.87 15.90
C ALA A 192 -24.62 21.58 17.14
N ARG A 193 -25.53 22.54 16.90
CA ARG A 193 -26.29 23.21 17.96
C ARG A 193 -27.11 22.18 18.78
N LYS A 194 -27.33 22.47 20.07
CA LYS A 194 -28.02 21.56 21.02
C LYS A 194 -29.40 21.05 20.57
N GLN A 195 -30.11 21.78 19.72
CA GLN A 195 -31.48 21.46 19.25
C GLN A 195 -31.55 20.72 17.90
N ALA A 196 -30.41 20.36 17.29
CA ALA A 196 -30.38 19.66 16.01
C ALA A 196 -30.84 18.19 16.13
N ASN A 197 -31.58 17.68 15.13
CA ASN A 197 -31.91 16.25 15.06
C ASN A 197 -30.70 15.45 14.55
N LYS A 198 -29.75 15.20 15.46
CA LYS A 198 -28.47 14.52 15.20
C LYS A 198 -28.65 13.08 14.72
N HIS A 199 -29.71 12.41 15.18
CA HIS A 199 -30.00 11.03 14.84
C HIS A 199 -30.37 10.88 13.36
N THR A 200 -31.19 11.78 12.83
CA THR A 200 -31.53 11.77 11.39
C THR A 200 -30.28 11.95 10.54
N VAL A 201 -29.42 12.92 10.86
CA VAL A 201 -28.16 13.12 10.12
C VAL A 201 -27.27 11.87 10.18
N ALA A 202 -27.14 11.24 11.34
CA ALA A 202 -26.37 10.01 11.48
C ALA A 202 -26.93 8.85 10.66
N LEU A 203 -28.25 8.69 10.62
CA LEU A 203 -28.93 7.69 9.82
C LEU A 203 -28.71 7.93 8.32
N ASP A 204 -28.92 9.16 7.85
CA ASP A 204 -28.77 9.54 6.44
C ASP A 204 -27.34 9.30 5.95
N LEU A 205 -26.34 9.71 6.74
CA LEU A 205 -24.92 9.52 6.40
C LEU A 205 -24.53 8.05 6.39
N THR A 206 -25.07 7.25 7.31
CA THR A 206 -24.81 5.82 7.37
C THR A 206 -25.41 5.11 6.15
N ASN A 207 -26.64 5.46 5.77
CA ASN A 207 -27.32 4.92 4.60
C ASN A 207 -26.60 5.30 3.30
N PHE A 208 -26.22 6.57 3.16
CA PHE A 208 -25.45 7.04 2.00
C PHE A 208 -24.10 6.32 1.90
N ALA A 209 -23.35 6.21 3.00
CA ALA A 209 -22.06 5.51 3.02
C ALA A 209 -22.20 4.03 2.62
N LYS A 210 -23.28 3.36 3.06
CA LYS A 210 -23.60 1.99 2.68
C LYS A 210 -23.91 1.86 1.19
N GLN A 211 -24.74 2.75 0.64
CA GLN A 211 -25.09 2.77 -0.78
C GLN A 211 -23.87 3.07 -1.67
N LEU A 212 -23.04 4.03 -1.26
CA LEU A 212 -21.77 4.33 -1.92
C LEU A 212 -20.84 3.11 -1.93
N GLY A 213 -20.77 2.37 -0.80
CA GLY A 213 -20.03 1.12 -0.71
C GLY A 213 -20.51 0.04 -1.67
N SER A 214 -21.83 -0.05 -1.89
CA SER A 214 -22.42 -0.94 -2.90
C SER A 214 -22.09 -0.49 -4.33
N ALA A 215 -22.10 0.82 -4.60
CA ALA A 215 -21.72 1.36 -5.91
C ALA A 215 -20.25 1.06 -6.25
N VAL A 216 -19.34 1.18 -5.28
CA VAL A 216 -17.90 0.85 -5.45
C VAL A 216 -17.68 -0.64 -5.70
N ARG A 217 -18.38 -1.50 -4.95
CA ARG A 217 -18.28 -2.97 -5.06
C ARG A 217 -18.82 -3.54 -6.36
N SER A 218 -19.82 -2.90 -6.96
CA SER A 218 -20.52 -3.47 -8.10
C SER A 218 -19.49 -3.80 -9.19
N PRO A 219 -19.29 -5.10 -9.50
CA PRO A 219 -18.40 -5.45 -10.60
C PRO A 219 -19.00 -4.86 -11.88
N GLY A 220 -18.13 -4.48 -12.81
CA GLY A 220 -18.61 -4.21 -14.17
C GLY A 220 -19.32 -5.45 -14.72
N PRO A 221 -20.02 -5.34 -15.85
CA PRO A 221 -20.68 -6.48 -16.52
C PRO A 221 -19.74 -7.67 -16.81
N SER A 222 -18.43 -7.51 -16.57
CA SER A 222 -17.36 -8.43 -16.92
C SER A 222 -16.60 -9.02 -15.72
N GLY A 223 -16.92 -8.63 -14.47
CA GLY A 223 -16.27 -9.14 -13.24
C GLY A 223 -15.03 -8.32 -12.79
N ASP A 224 -14.50 -8.62 -11.60
CA ASP A 224 -13.41 -7.85 -10.93
C ASP A 224 -12.07 -7.83 -11.68
N LEU A 225 -11.86 -8.75 -12.61
CA LEU A 225 -10.63 -8.86 -13.41
C LEU A 225 -10.61 -7.95 -14.64
N VAL A 226 -11.76 -7.39 -15.04
CA VAL A 226 -11.88 -6.58 -16.26
C VAL A 226 -11.96 -5.10 -15.89
N ARG A 227 -10.93 -4.33 -16.25
CA ARG A 227 -10.96 -2.87 -16.11
C ARG A 227 -11.51 -2.23 -17.37
N ASP A 228 -12.82 -1.99 -17.38
CA ASP A 228 -13.44 -1.12 -18.38
C ASP A 228 -12.89 0.29 -18.20
N VAL A 229 -12.16 0.81 -19.18
CA VAL A 229 -11.63 2.17 -19.16
C VAL A 229 -12.18 2.93 -20.36
N LYS A 230 -12.67 4.15 -20.14
CA LYS A 230 -13.27 4.97 -21.19
C LYS A 230 -12.66 6.37 -21.21
N LEU A 231 -12.22 6.81 -22.38
CA LEU A 231 -11.80 8.20 -22.58
C LEU A 231 -13.03 9.02 -22.98
N GLU A 232 -13.34 10.04 -22.18
CA GLU A 232 -14.51 10.91 -22.38
C GLU A 232 -14.08 12.37 -22.50
N ARG A 233 -14.90 13.17 -23.18
CA ARG A 233 -14.79 14.64 -23.14
C ARG A 233 -15.79 15.21 -22.15
N LEU A 234 -15.47 16.34 -21.52
CA LEU A 234 -16.37 16.94 -20.54
C LEU A 234 -17.76 17.28 -21.07
N ARG A 235 -17.89 17.60 -22.37
CA ARG A 235 -19.21 17.76 -23.01
C ARG A 235 -20.13 16.54 -22.86
N SER A 236 -19.55 15.33 -22.82
CA SER A 236 -20.28 14.06 -22.66
C SER A 236 -20.54 13.70 -21.20
N VAL A 237 -19.77 14.29 -20.27
CA VAL A 237 -19.86 14.05 -18.83
C VAL A 237 -19.89 15.38 -18.03
N PRO A 238 -20.86 16.28 -18.30
CA PRO A 238 -20.83 17.67 -17.82
C PRO A 238 -20.86 17.80 -16.30
N ARG A 239 -21.41 16.80 -15.60
CA ARG A 239 -21.44 16.69 -14.14
C ARG A 239 -20.08 16.88 -13.48
N TYR A 240 -19.00 16.35 -14.08
CA TYR A 240 -17.66 16.43 -13.50
C TYR A 240 -16.94 17.75 -13.78
N ARG A 241 -17.57 18.70 -14.50
CA ARG A 241 -16.96 20.01 -14.79
C ARG A 241 -16.61 20.77 -13.51
N ALA A 242 -17.53 20.82 -12.55
CA ALA A 242 -17.32 21.51 -11.27
C ALA A 242 -16.21 20.85 -10.43
N LEU A 243 -16.08 19.52 -10.53
CA LEU A 243 -15.02 18.76 -9.88
C LEU A 243 -13.65 19.16 -10.46
N LEU A 244 -13.50 19.10 -11.79
CA LEU A 244 -12.24 19.43 -12.45
C LEU A 244 -11.85 20.89 -12.26
N ALA A 245 -12.80 21.81 -12.40
CA ALA A 245 -12.56 23.24 -12.15
C ALA A 245 -12.16 23.50 -10.68
N GLY A 246 -12.81 22.83 -9.73
CA GLY A 246 -12.46 22.93 -8.31
C GLY A 246 -11.10 22.33 -7.95
N PHE A 247 -10.68 21.28 -8.66
CA PHE A 247 -9.44 20.55 -8.42
C PHE A 247 -8.23 21.24 -9.04
N LEU A 248 -8.36 21.63 -10.32
CA LEU A 248 -7.33 22.36 -11.06
C LEU A 248 -7.22 23.82 -10.63
N GLN A 249 -8.29 24.41 -10.11
CA GLN A 249 -8.33 25.82 -9.69
C GLN A 249 -7.82 26.74 -10.80
N ASN A 250 -6.66 27.37 -10.61
CA ASN A 250 -6.05 28.29 -11.57
C ASN A 250 -4.88 27.65 -12.35
N GLU A 251 -4.60 26.36 -12.17
CA GLU A 251 -3.47 25.66 -12.82
C GLU A 251 -3.76 25.36 -14.30
N SER A 252 -5.03 25.20 -14.67
CA SER A 252 -5.43 24.85 -16.04
C SER A 252 -6.88 25.24 -16.33
N HIS A 253 -7.14 25.71 -17.54
CA HIS A 253 -8.49 26.04 -18.00
C HIS A 253 -9.28 24.77 -18.36
N VAL A 254 -10.46 24.63 -17.75
CA VAL A 254 -11.39 23.52 -18.01
C VAL A 254 -12.40 23.92 -19.07
N THR A 255 -12.45 23.20 -20.18
CA THR A 255 -13.32 23.44 -21.34
C THR A 255 -14.14 22.20 -21.70
N ASP A 256 -15.09 22.33 -22.61
CA ASP A 256 -15.89 21.19 -23.12
C ASP A 256 -15.08 20.13 -23.87
N ASP A 257 -13.86 20.48 -24.29
CA ASP A 257 -12.91 19.60 -24.95
C ASP A 257 -11.87 19.00 -24.00
N THR A 258 -11.90 19.37 -22.71
CA THR A 258 -11.04 18.71 -21.72
C THR A 258 -11.37 17.22 -21.66
N GLU A 259 -10.35 16.40 -21.86
CA GLU A 259 -10.43 14.94 -21.81
C GLU A 259 -10.29 14.43 -20.38
N LEU A 260 -11.10 13.43 -20.04
CA LEU A 260 -11.16 12.77 -18.73
C LEU A 260 -11.17 11.26 -18.95
N LEU A 261 -10.23 10.56 -18.33
CA LEU A 261 -10.16 9.11 -18.40
C LEU A 261 -10.97 8.48 -17.26
N LEU A 262 -12.04 7.77 -17.57
CA LEU A 262 -12.84 7.03 -16.59
C LEU A 262 -12.23 5.63 -16.42
N ARG A 263 -11.55 5.38 -15.30
CA ARG A 263 -11.03 4.04 -14.93
C ARG A 263 -12.11 3.10 -14.38
N ALA A 264 -13.23 3.67 -13.94
CA ALA A 264 -14.38 2.94 -13.41
C ALA A 264 -15.70 3.55 -13.95
N PRO A 265 -16.02 3.39 -15.25
CA PRO A 265 -17.17 4.00 -15.89
C PRO A 265 -18.50 3.56 -15.27
N GLU A 266 -18.66 2.27 -14.94
CA GLU A 266 -19.85 1.75 -14.28
C GLU A 266 -20.08 2.36 -12.90
N TYR A 267 -19.00 2.57 -12.14
CA TYR A 267 -19.05 3.28 -10.88
C TYR A 267 -19.50 4.73 -11.09
N ALA A 268 -18.94 5.42 -12.08
CA ALA A 268 -19.29 6.80 -12.40
C ALA A 268 -20.77 6.97 -12.77
N ILE A 269 -21.38 5.97 -13.42
CA ILE A 269 -22.82 5.94 -13.72
C ILE A 269 -23.64 5.74 -12.44
N ARG A 270 -23.30 4.71 -11.64
CA ARG A 270 -24.02 4.39 -10.40
C ARG A 270 -23.93 5.49 -9.35
N LEU A 271 -22.76 6.11 -9.23
CA LEU A 271 -22.58 7.29 -8.39
C LEU A 271 -23.50 8.41 -8.85
N GLY A 272 -23.68 8.57 -10.17
CA GLY A 272 -24.62 9.53 -10.72
C GLY A 272 -26.04 9.34 -10.21
N TYR A 273 -26.61 8.15 -10.40
CA TYR A 273 -27.94 7.82 -9.89
C TYR A 273 -28.05 8.01 -8.38
N LEU A 274 -27.02 7.59 -7.63
CA LEU A 274 -26.99 7.77 -6.18
C LEU A 274 -27.02 9.26 -5.78
N LEU A 275 -26.33 10.14 -6.51
CA LEU A 275 -26.36 11.58 -6.25
C LEU A 275 -27.70 12.22 -6.65
N ASP A 276 -28.33 11.74 -7.72
CA ASP A 276 -29.65 12.20 -8.15
C ASP A 276 -30.75 11.85 -7.12
N ASP A 277 -30.64 10.68 -6.49
CA ASP A 277 -31.58 10.18 -5.47
C ASP A 277 -31.27 10.68 -4.05
N THR A 278 -30.14 11.36 -3.82
CA THR A 278 -29.71 11.80 -2.49
C THR A 278 -29.75 13.32 -2.37
N ALA A 279 -30.42 13.82 -1.33
CA ALA A 279 -30.47 15.26 -1.06
C ALA A 279 -29.05 15.86 -0.88
N PRO A 280 -28.71 17.01 -1.50
CA PRO A 280 -27.34 17.53 -1.52
C PRO A 280 -26.69 17.75 -0.15
N HIS A 281 -27.48 18.14 0.86
CA HIS A 281 -26.98 18.35 2.22
C HIS A 281 -26.46 17.05 2.87
N VAL A 282 -27.04 15.88 2.54
CA VAL A 282 -26.56 14.57 3.02
C VAL A 282 -25.17 14.29 2.47
N VAL A 283 -24.96 14.53 1.16
CA VAL A 283 -23.67 14.31 0.51
C VAL A 283 -22.61 15.28 1.01
N LEU A 284 -22.94 16.57 1.16
CA LEU A 284 -22.04 17.57 1.74
C LEU A 284 -21.67 17.22 3.19
N ASN A 285 -22.64 16.75 3.98
CA ASN A 285 -22.38 16.26 5.34
C ASN A 285 -21.46 15.04 5.35
N TYR A 286 -21.63 14.10 4.42
CA TYR A 286 -20.74 12.95 4.26
C TYR A 286 -19.30 13.41 3.94
N ILE A 287 -19.11 14.33 2.99
CA ILE A 287 -17.79 14.88 2.67
C ILE A 287 -17.16 15.54 3.91
N GLY A 288 -17.93 16.34 4.64
CA GLY A 288 -17.43 16.99 5.85
C GLY A 288 -17.11 16.03 6.99
N PHE A 289 -17.87 14.94 7.14
CA PHE A 289 -17.56 13.88 8.10
C PHE A 289 -16.26 13.14 7.73
N ARG A 290 -16.06 12.82 6.44
CA ARG A 290 -14.80 12.24 5.96
C ARG A 290 -13.60 13.15 6.25
N LEU A 291 -13.74 14.46 6.01
CA LEU A 291 -12.70 15.44 6.37
C LEU A 291 -12.42 15.47 7.87
N LEU A 292 -13.46 15.45 8.70
CA LEU A 292 -13.33 15.44 10.16
C LEU A 292 -12.55 14.21 10.66
N VAL A 293 -12.85 13.02 10.12
CA VAL A 293 -12.12 11.79 10.44
C VAL A 293 -10.66 11.90 9.98
N HIS A 294 -10.43 12.38 8.75
CA HIS A 294 -9.09 12.53 8.17
C HIS A 294 -8.17 13.38 9.07
N VAL A 295 -8.67 14.51 9.59
CA VAL A 295 -7.89 15.43 10.42
C VAL A 295 -8.03 15.18 11.93
N SER A 296 -8.77 14.14 12.35
CA SER A 296 -9.02 13.85 13.77
C SER A 296 -7.79 13.78 14.67
N PRO A 297 -6.59 13.35 14.22
CA PRO A 297 -5.38 13.40 15.07
C PRO A 297 -4.93 14.82 15.42
N PHE A 298 -5.45 15.85 14.76
CA PHE A 298 -5.10 17.25 14.99
C PHE A 298 -6.22 18.04 15.68
N LEU A 299 -7.26 17.35 16.16
CA LEU A 299 -8.45 17.96 16.79
C LEU A 299 -8.43 17.83 18.32
N PRO A 300 -9.25 18.62 19.04
CA PRO A 300 -9.41 18.52 20.49
C PRO A 300 -9.87 17.14 20.96
N ASP A 301 -9.59 16.80 22.22
CA ASP A 301 -9.85 15.49 22.83
C ASP A 301 -11.34 15.09 22.80
N SER A 302 -12.25 16.07 22.72
CA SER A 302 -13.69 15.83 22.53
C SER A 302 -14.04 14.97 21.29
N LEU A 303 -13.13 14.89 20.30
CA LEU A 303 -13.26 14.06 19.10
C LEU A 303 -12.27 12.91 19.04
N ARG A 304 -11.57 12.60 20.13
CA ARG A 304 -10.57 11.52 20.19
C ARG A 304 -11.10 10.16 19.76
N LYS A 305 -12.40 9.89 19.96
CA LYS A 305 -13.03 8.63 19.50
C LYS A 305 -13.09 8.50 17.97
N LEU A 306 -12.78 9.55 17.20
CA LEU A 306 -12.61 9.47 15.74
C LEU A 306 -11.19 9.04 15.34
N VAL A 307 -10.20 9.17 16.21
CA VAL A 307 -8.80 8.78 15.93
C VAL A 307 -8.66 7.30 15.55
N PRO A 308 -9.35 6.34 16.20
CA PRO A 308 -9.36 4.95 15.74
C PRO A 308 -9.92 4.76 14.32
N LEU A 309 -10.82 5.64 13.87
CA LEU A 309 -11.34 5.58 12.50
C LEU A 309 -10.28 6.04 11.51
N ARG A 310 -9.50 7.06 11.87
CA ARG A 310 -8.32 7.46 11.09
C ARG A 310 -7.25 6.37 11.08
N ALA A 311 -7.05 5.68 12.21
CA ALA A 311 -6.13 4.54 12.29
C ALA A 311 -6.48 3.44 11.26
N ARG A 312 -7.77 3.13 11.07
CA ARG A 312 -8.24 2.19 10.04
C ARG A 312 -7.88 2.62 8.62
N GLU A 313 -8.10 3.90 8.29
CA GLU A 313 -7.73 4.44 6.96
C GLU A 313 -6.21 4.44 6.73
N LEU A 314 -5.42 4.56 7.79
CA LEU A 314 -3.96 4.50 7.76
C LEU A 314 -3.41 3.06 7.82
N GLY A 315 -4.26 2.02 7.85
CA GLY A 315 -3.83 0.62 7.91
C GLY A 315 -3.31 0.17 9.28
N LEU A 316 -3.67 0.84 10.37
CA LEU A 316 -3.30 0.50 11.75
C LEU A 316 -4.37 -0.32 12.48
N GLY A 317 -5.45 -0.70 11.80
CA GLY A 317 -6.57 -1.41 12.41
C GLY A 317 -7.35 -0.58 13.44
N ASN A 318 -7.98 -1.25 14.41
CA ASN A 318 -8.87 -0.63 15.41
C ASN A 318 -8.15 -0.06 16.64
N HIS A 319 -6.87 -0.38 16.84
CA HIS A 319 -6.16 -0.16 18.10
C HIS A 319 -4.92 0.72 17.98
N GLY A 320 -4.70 1.39 16.84
CA GLY A 320 -3.54 2.26 16.65
C GLY A 320 -3.41 3.34 17.74
N PRO A 321 -2.37 3.29 18.60
CA PRO A 321 -2.12 4.33 19.59
C PRO A 321 -2.01 5.70 18.91
N GLY A 322 -2.49 6.76 19.56
CA GLY A 322 -2.53 8.11 18.97
C GLY A 322 -1.18 8.56 18.40
N ARG A 323 -0.08 8.12 19.03
CA ARG A 323 1.29 8.35 18.55
C ARG A 323 1.58 7.75 17.16
N LEU A 324 1.09 6.54 16.89
CA LEU A 324 1.26 5.88 15.59
C LEU A 324 0.37 6.50 14.52
N VAL A 325 -0.85 6.90 14.90
CA VAL A 325 -1.75 7.64 14.00
C VAL A 325 -1.13 8.97 13.59
N CYS A 326 -0.53 9.70 14.55
CA CYS A 326 0.23 10.91 14.26
C CYS A 326 1.42 10.65 13.34
N LEU A 327 2.19 9.57 13.57
CA LEU A 327 3.32 9.22 12.72
C LEU A 327 2.88 9.03 11.25
N ARG A 328 1.91 8.15 11.01
CA ARG A 328 1.43 7.86 9.65
C ARG A 328 0.73 9.04 8.99
N ALA A 329 0.03 9.88 9.76
CA ALA A 329 -0.55 11.11 9.21
C ALA A 329 0.53 12.10 8.76
N VAL A 330 1.58 12.31 9.57
CA VAL A 330 2.72 13.17 9.21
C VAL A 330 3.48 12.61 8.03
N GLU A 331 3.73 11.31 8.03
CA GLU A 331 4.38 10.62 6.92
C GLU A 331 3.62 10.78 5.59
N GLN A 332 2.29 10.59 5.58
CA GLN A 332 1.45 10.84 4.41
C GLN A 332 1.51 12.30 3.92
N ALA A 333 1.71 13.25 4.83
CA ALA A 333 1.83 14.67 4.49
C ALA A 333 3.24 15.04 4.00
N THR A 334 4.28 14.29 4.39
CA THR A 334 5.67 14.59 4.08
C THR A 334 6.45 13.35 3.59
N PRO A 335 6.02 12.69 2.49
CA PRO A 335 6.68 11.48 2.01
C PRO A 335 8.15 11.73 1.66
N THR A 336 8.48 12.91 1.12
CA THR A 336 9.87 13.24 0.75
C THR A 336 10.81 13.28 1.95
N LEU A 337 10.34 13.84 3.07
CA LEU A 337 11.10 13.91 4.31
C LEU A 337 11.32 12.50 4.88
N PHE A 338 10.29 11.65 4.86
CA PHE A 338 10.40 10.27 5.30
C PHE A 338 11.47 9.50 4.53
N TYR A 339 11.42 9.53 3.19
CA TYR A 339 12.40 8.83 2.36
C TYR A 339 13.83 9.30 2.66
N ARG A 340 14.02 10.62 2.84
CA ARG A 340 15.33 11.18 3.19
C ARG A 340 15.84 10.70 4.55
N ILE A 341 15.00 10.76 5.58
CA ILE A 341 15.38 10.35 6.95
C ILE A 341 15.70 8.85 6.99
N VAL A 342 14.89 8.03 6.33
CA VAL A 342 15.13 6.59 6.23
C VAL A 342 16.43 6.28 5.50
N TYR A 343 16.70 6.98 4.38
CA TYR A 343 17.95 6.81 3.65
C TYR A 343 19.17 7.19 4.48
N GLU A 344 19.15 8.34 5.15
CA GLU A 344 20.25 8.78 6.03
C GLU A 344 20.52 7.78 7.16
N SER A 345 19.46 7.15 7.69
CA SER A 345 19.56 6.24 8.82
C SER A 345 19.99 4.82 8.47
N HIS A 346 19.78 4.36 7.24
CA HIS A 346 20.12 3.01 6.78
C HIS A 346 20.99 3.04 5.51
N ARG A 347 21.82 4.07 5.37
CA ARG A 347 22.56 4.37 4.14
C ARG A 347 23.38 3.19 3.62
N SER A 348 24.14 2.52 4.50
CA SER A 348 24.99 1.39 4.10
C SER A 348 24.19 0.24 3.46
N LEU A 349 23.07 -0.14 4.09
CA LEU A 349 22.18 -1.18 3.59
C LEU A 349 21.50 -0.76 2.28
N LEU A 350 21.02 0.47 2.20
CA LEU A 350 20.30 0.99 1.04
C LEU A 350 21.21 1.21 -0.17
N ASP A 351 22.44 1.70 0.04
CA ASP A 351 23.46 1.82 -1.01
C ASP A 351 23.89 0.43 -1.52
N ALA A 352 24.04 -0.57 -0.63
CA ALA A 352 24.32 -1.95 -1.01
C ALA A 352 23.18 -2.57 -1.84
N LEU A 353 21.92 -2.36 -1.43
CA LEU A 353 20.75 -2.87 -2.17
C LEU A 353 20.56 -2.20 -3.53
N LEU A 354 20.85 -0.90 -3.62
CA LEU A 354 20.85 -0.18 -4.88
C LEU A 354 21.91 -0.75 -5.83
N ALA A 355 23.13 -1.01 -5.33
CA ALA A 355 24.21 -1.61 -6.12
C ALA A 355 23.90 -3.06 -6.55
N ALA A 356 23.14 -3.81 -5.75
CA ALA A 356 22.78 -5.18 -6.07
C ALA A 356 21.77 -5.28 -7.24
N ASP A 357 20.99 -4.25 -7.56
CA ASP A 357 19.94 -4.31 -8.59
C ASP A 357 19.00 -5.54 -8.44
N LEU A 358 18.36 -5.65 -7.28
CA LEU A 358 17.39 -6.71 -7.01
C LEU A 358 16.18 -6.66 -7.96
N GLY A 359 15.84 -5.46 -8.45
CA GLY A 359 14.75 -5.26 -9.42
C GLY A 359 15.04 -5.94 -10.75
N GLY A 360 16.25 -5.74 -11.29
CA GLY A 360 16.74 -6.44 -12.47
C GLY A 360 16.77 -7.96 -12.27
N ALA A 361 17.23 -8.43 -11.11
CA ALA A 361 17.27 -9.86 -10.78
C ALA A 361 15.88 -10.51 -10.83
N VAL A 362 14.88 -9.90 -10.18
CA VAL A 362 13.50 -10.38 -10.17
C VAL A 362 12.90 -10.37 -11.58
N LYS A 363 13.14 -9.30 -12.34
CA LYS A 363 12.67 -9.17 -13.73
C LYS A 363 13.26 -10.26 -14.63
N GLN A 364 14.55 -10.56 -14.49
CA GLN A 364 15.22 -11.61 -15.25
C GLN A 364 14.72 -13.01 -14.85
N ALA A 365 14.54 -13.27 -13.55
CA ALA A 365 13.98 -14.53 -13.07
C ALA A 365 12.55 -14.76 -13.56
N LEU A 366 11.73 -13.71 -13.61
CA LEU A 366 10.38 -13.79 -14.17
C LEU A 366 10.43 -14.09 -15.67
N ALA A 367 11.31 -13.42 -16.41
CA ALA A 367 11.47 -13.65 -17.85
C ALA A 367 11.89 -15.10 -18.16
N SER A 368 12.85 -15.65 -17.41
CA SER A 368 13.30 -17.03 -17.62
C SER A 368 12.21 -18.06 -17.32
N ARG A 369 11.38 -17.81 -16.29
CA ARG A 369 10.24 -18.66 -15.95
C ARG A 369 9.11 -18.56 -16.99
N LEU A 370 8.78 -17.36 -17.45
CA LEU A 370 7.77 -17.14 -18.50
C LEU A 370 8.14 -17.82 -19.83
N ALA A 371 9.44 -17.85 -20.17
CA ALA A 371 9.92 -18.48 -21.40
C ALA A 371 9.59 -19.98 -21.47
N LEU A 372 9.48 -20.66 -20.32
CA LEU A 372 9.27 -22.11 -20.21
C LEU A 372 7.83 -22.49 -19.84
N LEU A 373 6.95 -21.51 -19.64
CA LEU A 373 5.61 -21.69 -19.08
C LEU A 373 4.69 -22.52 -20.01
N PRO A 374 4.29 -23.77 -19.66
CA PRO A 374 3.65 -24.68 -20.60
C PRO A 374 2.21 -24.32 -20.96
N TRP A 375 1.45 -23.75 -20.02
CA TRP A 375 0.04 -23.41 -20.22
C TRP A 375 -0.18 -22.07 -20.93
N LEU A 376 0.89 -21.31 -21.17
CA LEU A 376 0.86 -20.05 -21.90
C LEU A 376 1.22 -20.30 -23.38
N ASP A 377 0.37 -19.86 -24.29
CA ASP A 377 0.65 -19.95 -25.72
C ASP A 377 1.80 -19.01 -26.13
N GLY A 378 2.40 -19.29 -27.30
CA GLY A 378 3.56 -18.54 -27.78
C GLY A 378 3.30 -17.04 -27.98
N GLU A 379 2.12 -16.66 -28.49
CA GLU A 379 1.80 -15.26 -28.73
C GLU A 379 1.64 -14.49 -27.41
N THR A 380 0.88 -15.03 -26.47
CA THR A 380 0.71 -14.41 -25.15
C THR A 380 2.06 -14.33 -24.41
N ARG A 381 2.91 -15.36 -24.56
CA ARG A 381 4.27 -15.39 -23.98
C ARG A 381 5.15 -14.27 -24.54
N ASP A 382 5.22 -14.12 -25.86
CA ASP A 382 6.06 -13.09 -26.49
C ASP A 382 5.62 -11.68 -26.09
N ARG A 383 4.30 -11.45 -26.03
CA ARG A 383 3.74 -10.18 -25.55
C ARG A 383 4.04 -9.93 -24.05
N ALA A 384 3.96 -10.96 -23.21
CA ALA A 384 4.32 -10.88 -21.80
C ALA A 384 5.79 -10.49 -21.62
N LEU A 385 6.69 -11.14 -22.36
CA LEU A 385 8.13 -10.86 -22.32
C LEU A 385 8.44 -9.45 -22.82
N GLN A 386 7.81 -8.99 -23.91
CA GLN A 386 7.99 -7.63 -24.42
C GLN A 386 7.55 -6.57 -23.39
N ARG A 387 6.39 -6.78 -22.75
CA ARG A 387 5.90 -5.87 -21.69
C ARG A 387 6.85 -5.84 -20.50
N LEU A 388 7.32 -7.01 -20.07
CA LEU A 388 8.28 -7.11 -18.99
C LEU A 388 9.58 -6.39 -19.34
N GLN A 389 10.10 -6.56 -20.56
CA GLN A 389 11.32 -5.90 -21.04
C GLN A 389 11.21 -4.37 -20.99
N GLN A 390 10.05 -3.80 -21.32
CA GLN A 390 9.82 -2.36 -21.30
C GLN A 390 9.58 -1.77 -19.89
N LEU A 391 9.31 -2.63 -18.90
CA LEU A 391 9.03 -2.21 -17.53
C LEU A 391 10.34 -1.90 -16.78
N GLU A 392 10.41 -0.74 -16.14
CA GLU A 392 11.48 -0.32 -15.25
C GLU A 392 11.09 -0.59 -13.78
N PRO A 393 11.80 -1.47 -13.07
CA PRO A 393 11.57 -1.67 -11.65
C PRO A 393 12.30 -0.59 -10.83
N LYS A 394 11.54 0.23 -10.09
CA LYS A 394 12.03 1.21 -9.12
C LYS A 394 11.75 0.71 -7.71
N LEU A 395 12.71 -0.02 -7.14
CA LEU A 395 12.59 -0.59 -5.80
C LEU A 395 13.06 0.41 -4.76
N LEU A 396 12.49 0.30 -3.55
CA LEU A 396 12.92 1.01 -2.35
C LEU A 396 12.57 2.48 -2.35
N PHE A 397 13.36 3.35 -2.98
CA PHE A 397 13.23 4.80 -2.81
C PHE A 397 13.44 5.55 -4.14
N PRO A 398 12.94 6.78 -4.26
CA PRO A 398 13.19 7.59 -5.44
C PRO A 398 14.68 7.95 -5.60
N ASP A 399 15.17 7.95 -6.85
CA ASP A 399 16.57 8.23 -7.19
C ASP A 399 17.11 9.53 -6.55
N TRP A 400 16.26 10.56 -6.42
CA TRP A 400 16.63 11.87 -5.86
C TRP A 400 17.01 11.85 -4.38
N VAL A 401 16.67 10.80 -3.63
CA VAL A 401 16.96 10.69 -2.19
C VAL A 401 18.46 10.63 -1.91
N THR A 402 19.22 10.10 -2.87
CA THR A 402 20.69 9.99 -2.82
C THR A 402 21.38 11.34 -3.08
N ASP A 403 20.70 12.28 -3.75
CA ASP A 403 21.19 13.63 -4.00
C ASP A 403 20.87 14.53 -2.79
N SER A 404 21.89 14.78 -1.96
CA SER A 404 21.75 15.61 -0.77
C SER A 404 21.32 17.05 -1.05
N LEU A 405 21.70 17.63 -2.20
CA LEU A 405 21.32 19.01 -2.54
C LEU A 405 19.85 19.08 -2.94
N LYS A 406 19.41 18.14 -3.78
CA LYS A 406 18.00 18.04 -4.18
C LYS A 406 17.10 17.72 -2.98
N ALA A 407 17.50 16.78 -2.12
CA ALA A 407 16.74 16.44 -0.92
C ALA A 407 16.58 17.64 0.03
N GLU A 408 17.64 18.44 0.21
CA GLU A 408 17.60 19.67 1.01
C GLU A 408 16.69 20.75 0.37
N GLN A 409 16.73 20.89 -0.96
CA GLN A 409 15.81 21.77 -1.70
C GLN A 409 14.35 21.34 -1.56
N ASP A 410 14.07 20.04 -1.68
CA ASP A 410 12.74 19.47 -1.49
C ASP A 410 12.24 19.66 -0.06
N ALA A 411 13.11 19.54 0.94
CA ALA A 411 12.77 19.82 2.33
C ALA A 411 12.42 21.30 2.55
N ARG A 412 13.11 22.24 1.87
CA ARG A 412 12.81 23.69 1.95
C ARG A 412 11.48 24.07 1.30
N GLN A 413 10.97 23.26 0.36
CA GLN A 413 9.64 23.46 -0.22
C GLN A 413 8.52 23.08 0.76
N VAL A 414 8.79 22.25 1.76
CA VAL A 414 7.80 21.90 2.78
C VAL A 414 7.49 23.15 3.64
N PRO A 415 6.21 23.57 3.73
CA PRO A 415 5.85 24.71 4.57
C PRO A 415 6.32 24.53 6.02
N HIS A 416 6.83 25.60 6.63
CA HIS A 416 7.25 25.57 8.03
C HIS A 416 6.08 25.19 8.96
N VAL A 417 6.41 24.42 10.00
CA VAL A 417 5.49 24.07 11.07
C VAL A 417 5.28 25.29 11.97
N ILE A 418 4.02 25.71 12.14
CA ILE A 418 3.64 26.80 13.04
C ILE A 418 3.38 26.18 14.43
N ALA A 419 4.14 26.61 15.42
CA ALA A 419 4.04 26.12 16.78
C ALA A 419 2.64 26.38 17.38
N GLY A 420 2.07 25.35 17.97
CA GLY A 420 0.74 25.35 18.55
C GLY A 420 -0.42 25.39 17.55
N GLU A 421 -0.17 25.39 16.22
CA GLU A 421 -1.19 25.43 15.17
C GLU A 421 -1.17 24.15 14.31
N ALA A 422 -1.19 22.98 14.95
CA ALA A 422 -1.04 21.66 14.33
C ALA A 422 -1.90 21.43 13.07
N LEU A 423 -3.22 21.64 13.13
CA LEU A 423 -4.11 21.44 11.97
C LEU A 423 -3.79 22.39 10.80
N ARG A 424 -3.41 23.64 11.09
CA ARG A 424 -3.07 24.60 10.04
C ARG A 424 -1.74 24.25 9.38
N SER A 425 -0.76 23.83 10.18
CA SER A 425 0.53 23.31 9.69
C SER A 425 0.31 22.10 8.78
N TYR A 426 -0.44 21.10 9.25
CA TYR A 426 -0.80 19.92 8.47
C TYR A 426 -1.49 20.29 7.15
N ALA A 427 -2.54 21.13 7.18
CA ALA A 427 -3.29 21.52 5.99
C ALA A 427 -2.47 22.29 4.95
N ARG A 428 -1.51 23.13 5.40
CA ARG A 428 -0.59 23.83 4.49
C ARG A 428 0.35 22.85 3.80
N ILE A 429 0.93 21.92 4.58
CA ILE A 429 1.88 20.93 4.09
C ILE A 429 1.20 19.96 3.11
N THR A 430 0.02 19.43 3.45
CA THR A 430 -0.71 18.52 2.56
C THR A 430 -1.13 19.22 1.27
N LYS A 431 -1.55 20.48 1.33
CA LYS A 431 -1.91 21.27 0.14
C LYS A 431 -0.71 21.45 -0.79
N GLU A 432 0.46 21.77 -0.25
CA GLU A 432 1.70 21.89 -1.04
C GLU A 432 2.08 20.55 -1.68
N LEU A 433 1.99 19.45 -0.92
CA LEU A 433 2.22 18.10 -1.46
C LEU A 433 1.30 17.80 -2.64
N GLN A 434 -0.01 18.05 -2.51
CA GLN A 434 -0.96 17.81 -3.60
C GLN A 434 -0.70 18.69 -4.83
N GLN A 435 -0.22 19.92 -4.62
CA GLN A 435 0.19 20.80 -5.71
C GLN A 435 1.40 20.23 -6.47
N ARG A 436 2.44 19.78 -5.74
CA ARG A 436 3.61 19.14 -6.33
C ARG A 436 3.27 17.84 -7.08
N ARG A 437 2.37 17.02 -6.53
CA ARG A 437 1.87 15.80 -7.21
C ARG A 437 1.24 16.12 -8.56
N LEU A 438 0.46 17.20 -8.65
CA LEU A 438 -0.17 17.61 -9.91
C LEU A 438 0.86 18.08 -10.94
N GLN A 439 1.90 18.81 -10.50
CA GLN A 439 2.90 19.39 -11.38
C GLN A 439 3.93 18.37 -11.89
N THR A 440 4.36 17.45 -11.03
CA THR A 440 5.43 16.50 -11.34
C THR A 440 4.93 15.15 -11.83
N ALA A 441 3.69 14.80 -11.48
CA ALA A 441 3.15 13.45 -11.60
C ALA A 441 4.08 12.38 -10.97
N ASP A 442 4.93 12.76 -10.00
CA ASP A 442 5.83 11.83 -9.32
C ASP A 442 5.02 10.89 -8.41
N PRO A 443 4.97 9.58 -8.72
CA PRO A 443 4.18 8.63 -7.95
C PRO A 443 4.71 8.40 -6.54
N TRP A 444 6.00 8.65 -6.28
CA TRP A 444 6.57 8.56 -4.93
C TRP A 444 6.00 9.61 -3.96
N LEU A 445 5.44 10.70 -4.50
CA LEU A 445 4.73 11.71 -3.71
C LEU A 445 3.29 11.32 -3.41
N GLY A 446 2.72 10.37 -4.16
CA GLY A 446 1.33 9.97 -4.04
C GLY A 446 1.08 8.74 -3.19
N GLN A 447 2.10 7.90 -3.01
CA GLN A 447 2.01 6.71 -2.17
C GLN A 447 2.61 6.99 -0.79
N PRO A 448 1.89 6.66 0.30
CA PRO A 448 2.47 6.66 1.63
C PRO A 448 3.70 5.73 1.65
N PRO A 449 4.86 6.19 2.14
CA PRO A 449 6.05 5.35 2.24
C PRO A 449 5.85 4.05 3.05
N SER A 450 4.93 4.05 4.00
CA SER A 450 4.55 2.94 4.86
C SER A 450 3.55 1.99 4.20
N ASP A 451 2.99 2.34 3.04
CA ASP A 451 2.07 1.46 2.32
C ASP A 451 2.82 0.16 2.00
N PRO A 452 2.33 -1.01 2.43
CA PRO A 452 2.98 -2.28 2.14
C PRO A 452 2.77 -2.75 0.70
N GLU A 453 1.82 -2.15 -0.04
CA GLU A 453 1.50 -2.55 -1.39
C GLU A 453 2.36 -1.83 -2.44
N CYS A 454 2.71 -2.56 -3.49
CA CYS A 454 3.37 -1.97 -4.66
C CYS A 454 2.38 -1.18 -5.53
N SER A 455 2.92 -0.36 -6.43
CA SER A 455 2.13 0.30 -7.46
C SER A 455 2.80 0.28 -8.82
N LEU A 456 1.99 0.45 -9.86
CA LEU A 456 2.44 0.62 -11.23
C LEU A 456 2.02 2.00 -11.70
N THR A 457 2.85 2.64 -12.52
CA THR A 457 2.41 3.84 -13.25
C THR A 457 1.18 3.51 -14.11
N PRO A 458 0.35 4.50 -14.46
CA PRO A 458 -0.80 4.29 -15.33
C PRO A 458 -0.44 3.60 -16.68
N GLY A 459 0.73 3.88 -17.25
CA GLY A 459 1.26 3.19 -18.42
C GLY A 459 1.80 1.78 -18.17
N ARG A 460 1.84 1.34 -16.91
CA ARG A 460 2.43 0.07 -16.42
C ARG A 460 3.88 -0.13 -16.86
N ARG A 461 4.61 0.98 -17.02
CA ARG A 461 6.02 0.99 -17.44
C ARG A 461 6.97 1.09 -16.27
N VAL A 462 6.51 1.57 -15.12
CA VAL A 462 7.35 1.65 -13.93
C VAL A 462 6.64 0.95 -12.79
N LEU A 463 7.35 0.02 -12.16
CA LEU A 463 6.90 -0.68 -10.95
C LEU A 463 7.58 -0.04 -9.74
N TYR A 464 6.80 0.38 -8.77
CA TYR A 464 7.27 0.85 -7.48
C TYR A 464 7.02 -0.20 -6.41
N VAL A 465 8.06 -0.51 -5.64
CA VAL A 465 7.96 -1.42 -4.50
C VAL A 465 8.38 -0.67 -3.24
N PRO A 466 7.50 -0.59 -2.23
CA PRO A 466 7.71 0.26 -1.06
C PRO A 466 8.85 -0.23 -0.16
N LEU A 467 9.46 0.70 0.57
CA LEU A 467 10.55 0.44 1.53
C LEU A 467 10.17 -0.53 2.64
N THR A 468 8.89 -0.60 3.02
CA THR A 468 8.41 -1.46 4.11
C THR A 468 8.58 -2.96 3.85
N ALA A 469 8.83 -3.35 2.60
CA ALA A 469 9.19 -4.72 2.24
C ALA A 469 10.62 -5.10 2.65
N LEU A 470 11.44 -4.13 3.05
CA LEU A 470 12.84 -4.33 3.44
C LEU A 470 12.94 -4.86 4.88
N ASN A 471 13.84 -5.81 5.10
CA ASN A 471 14.24 -6.24 6.45
C ASN A 471 15.49 -5.47 6.87
N THR A 472 15.38 -4.51 7.78
CA THR A 472 16.52 -3.68 8.18
C THR A 472 17.47 -4.38 9.16
N THR A 473 17.11 -5.55 9.69
CA THR A 473 18.00 -6.30 10.59
C THR A 473 18.99 -7.17 9.84
N ALA A 474 18.70 -7.51 8.59
CA ALA A 474 19.54 -8.42 7.83
C ALA A 474 20.90 -7.77 7.48
N PRO A 475 22.00 -8.56 7.46
CA PRO A 475 23.31 -8.05 7.10
C PRO A 475 23.34 -7.44 5.70
N ALA A 476 24.02 -6.30 5.56
CA ALA A 476 24.20 -5.62 4.27
C ALA A 476 25.28 -6.26 3.36
N GLN A 477 25.82 -7.41 3.77
CA GLN A 477 26.94 -8.10 3.12
C GLN A 477 26.42 -9.32 2.34
N GLU A 478 27.00 -9.59 1.18
CA GLU A 478 26.73 -10.83 0.44
C GLU A 478 27.22 -12.06 1.23
N PRO A 479 26.54 -13.21 1.13
CA PRO A 479 25.31 -13.47 0.36
C PRO A 479 24.01 -13.13 1.12
N PHE A 480 24.10 -12.70 2.37
CA PHE A 480 22.93 -12.42 3.23
C PHE A 480 22.11 -11.23 2.74
N LEU A 481 22.73 -10.30 1.99
CA LEU A 481 22.04 -9.25 1.27
C LEU A 481 20.94 -9.81 0.34
N MET A 482 21.15 -10.99 -0.26
CA MET A 482 20.15 -11.62 -1.13
C MET A 482 18.94 -12.16 -0.38
N LEU A 483 19.01 -12.35 0.94
CA LEU A 483 17.83 -12.76 1.74
C LEU A 483 16.71 -11.71 1.70
N GLN A 484 17.03 -10.46 1.32
CA GLN A 484 16.01 -9.45 1.02
C GLN A 484 15.06 -9.89 -0.09
N LEU A 485 15.49 -10.73 -1.03
CA LEU A 485 14.63 -11.27 -2.09
C LEU A 485 13.47 -12.10 -1.54
N ALA A 486 13.59 -12.68 -0.34
CA ALA A 486 12.51 -13.44 0.28
C ALA A 486 11.25 -12.61 0.56
N LYS A 487 11.42 -11.31 0.86
CA LYS A 487 10.30 -10.39 1.15
C LYS A 487 10.16 -9.30 0.09
N LEU A 488 11.24 -8.57 -0.19
CA LEU A 488 11.26 -7.52 -1.21
C LEU A 488 11.13 -8.09 -2.62
N GLY A 489 11.87 -9.18 -2.90
CA GLY A 489 11.83 -9.85 -4.20
C GLY A 489 10.49 -10.51 -4.48
N GLU A 490 9.91 -11.20 -3.49
CA GLU A 490 8.56 -11.77 -3.59
C GLU A 490 7.52 -10.67 -3.82
N ARG A 491 7.57 -9.57 -3.05
CA ARG A 491 6.65 -8.45 -3.25
C ARG A 491 6.78 -7.89 -4.67
N ALA A 492 7.99 -7.65 -5.16
CA ALA A 492 8.23 -7.18 -6.52
C ALA A 492 7.68 -8.17 -7.56
N ALA A 493 7.99 -9.46 -7.40
CA ALA A 493 7.54 -10.52 -8.30
C ALA A 493 6.02 -10.64 -8.34
N ARG A 494 5.34 -10.57 -7.20
CA ARG A 494 3.87 -10.62 -7.09
C ARG A 494 3.21 -9.50 -7.87
N CYS A 495 3.79 -8.31 -7.83
CA CYS A 495 3.28 -7.16 -8.57
C CYS A 495 3.47 -7.31 -10.08
N LEU A 496 4.60 -7.86 -10.51
CA LEU A 496 4.83 -8.19 -11.91
C LEU A 496 3.89 -9.31 -12.39
N VAL A 497 3.71 -10.37 -11.59
CA VAL A 497 2.77 -11.45 -11.90
C VAL A 497 1.35 -10.90 -12.02
N ARG A 498 0.87 -10.12 -11.04
CA ARG A 498 -0.44 -9.47 -11.10
C ARG A 498 -0.60 -8.61 -12.36
N MET A 499 0.42 -7.81 -12.69
CA MET A 499 0.42 -6.98 -13.90
C MET A 499 0.24 -7.80 -15.19
N LEU A 500 0.86 -8.98 -15.25
CA LEU A 500 0.72 -9.89 -16.38
C LEU A 500 -0.65 -10.56 -16.39
N LEU A 501 -1.11 -11.08 -15.25
CA LEU A 501 -2.39 -11.77 -15.09
C LEU A 501 -3.60 -10.85 -15.36
N ASP A 502 -3.50 -9.56 -15.03
CA ASP A 502 -4.52 -8.56 -15.35
C ASP A 502 -4.88 -8.54 -16.85
N GLY A 503 -3.94 -8.88 -17.74
CA GLY A 503 -4.21 -8.95 -19.18
C GLY A 503 -5.24 -10.02 -19.56
N ALA A 504 -5.43 -11.04 -18.73
CA ALA A 504 -6.41 -12.11 -18.94
C ALA A 504 -7.85 -11.58 -18.88
N GLY A 505 -8.07 -10.47 -18.15
CA GLY A 505 -9.37 -9.84 -17.97
C GLY A 505 -9.81 -8.97 -19.15
N SER A 506 -8.94 -8.60 -20.10
CA SER A 506 -9.38 -7.75 -21.22
C SER A 506 -10.35 -8.48 -22.17
N HIS A 507 -11.45 -7.82 -22.55
CA HIS A 507 -12.39 -8.27 -23.59
C HIS A 507 -11.68 -8.53 -24.91
N ALA A 508 -12.17 -9.49 -25.70
CA ALA A 508 -11.60 -9.78 -27.02
C ALA A 508 -11.60 -8.56 -27.95
N ASP A 509 -12.59 -7.67 -27.79
CA ASP A 509 -12.75 -6.44 -28.58
C ASP A 509 -11.97 -5.23 -27.99
N ASP A 510 -11.34 -5.36 -26.82
CA ASP A 510 -10.49 -4.29 -26.27
C ASP A 510 -9.21 -4.20 -27.13
N PRO A 511 -8.88 -3.05 -27.74
CA PRO A 511 -7.63 -2.88 -28.49
C PRO A 511 -6.37 -3.14 -27.65
N ARG A 512 -6.49 -3.13 -26.32
CA ARG A 512 -5.42 -3.44 -25.36
C ARG A 512 -5.35 -4.92 -25.01
N ALA A 513 -6.31 -5.74 -25.44
CA ALA A 513 -6.30 -7.18 -25.18
C ALA A 513 -5.08 -7.84 -25.82
N TRP A 514 -4.38 -8.63 -25.02
CA TRP A 514 -3.13 -9.27 -25.43
C TRP A 514 -3.01 -10.73 -25.00
N TRP A 515 -4.08 -11.27 -24.41
CA TRP A 515 -4.19 -12.67 -24.02
C TRP A 515 -5.00 -13.45 -25.07
N ALA A 516 -4.47 -14.58 -25.52
CA ALA A 516 -5.21 -15.51 -26.35
C ALA A 516 -6.25 -16.30 -25.51
N PRO A 517 -7.31 -16.86 -26.13
CA PRO A 517 -8.29 -17.70 -25.43
C PRO A 517 -7.66 -18.91 -24.72
N ALA A 518 -6.65 -19.53 -25.32
CA ALA A 518 -5.93 -20.68 -24.75
C ALA A 518 -5.25 -20.33 -23.41
N ALA A 519 -4.51 -19.21 -23.36
CA ALA A 519 -3.91 -18.71 -22.12
C ALA A 519 -4.94 -18.45 -21.02
N ARG A 520 -6.11 -17.88 -21.35
CA ARG A 520 -7.19 -17.67 -20.37
C ARG A 520 -7.72 -18.99 -19.80
N GLN A 521 -7.85 -20.01 -20.64
CA GLN A 521 -8.26 -21.35 -20.20
C GLN A 521 -7.20 -22.03 -19.32
N GLY A 522 -5.92 -21.85 -19.65
CA GLY A 522 -4.80 -22.30 -18.82
C GLY A 522 -4.86 -21.69 -17.42
N LEU A 523 -4.98 -20.36 -17.33
CA LEU A 523 -5.12 -19.66 -16.06
C LEU A 523 -6.35 -20.12 -15.26
N ALA A 524 -7.51 -20.27 -15.93
CA ALA A 524 -8.72 -20.74 -15.28
C ALA A 524 -8.58 -22.16 -14.70
N THR A 525 -7.78 -23.02 -15.34
CA THR A 525 -7.50 -24.37 -14.87
C THR A 525 -6.61 -24.35 -13.62
N LEU A 526 -5.58 -23.49 -13.61
CA LEU A 526 -4.73 -23.27 -12.43
C LEU A 526 -5.53 -22.73 -11.25
N GLN A 527 -6.35 -21.71 -11.47
CA GLN A 527 -7.21 -21.13 -10.43
C GLN A 527 -8.14 -22.18 -9.81
N LYS A 528 -8.66 -23.12 -10.60
CA LYS A 528 -9.44 -24.26 -10.08
C LYS A 528 -8.60 -25.19 -9.21
N CYS A 529 -7.34 -25.44 -9.57
CA CYS A 529 -6.43 -26.25 -8.76
C CYS A 529 -6.22 -25.63 -7.37
N TYR A 530 -5.84 -24.35 -7.32
CA TYR A 530 -5.66 -23.62 -6.07
C TYR A 530 -6.95 -23.51 -5.26
N ALA A 531 -8.10 -23.36 -5.91
CA ALA A 531 -9.40 -23.34 -5.23
C ALA A 531 -9.78 -24.67 -4.57
N LEU A 532 -9.20 -25.80 -4.98
CA LEU A 532 -9.39 -27.10 -4.32
C LEU A 532 -8.50 -27.27 -3.09
N GLN A 533 -7.38 -26.54 -3.02
CA GLN A 533 -6.44 -26.58 -1.90
C GLN A 533 -6.69 -25.48 -0.86
N GLY A 534 -7.22 -24.32 -1.29
CA GLY A 534 -7.52 -23.16 -0.44
C GLY A 534 -8.95 -23.12 0.11
N ARG A 535 -9.26 -22.10 0.91
CA ARG A 535 -10.63 -21.85 1.42
C ARG A 535 -11.49 -21.10 0.39
N GLN A 536 -12.81 -21.14 0.58
CA GLN A 536 -13.73 -20.38 -0.28
C GLN A 536 -13.46 -18.87 -0.16
N GLY A 537 -13.01 -18.23 -1.25
CA GLY A 537 -12.79 -16.79 -1.34
C GLY A 537 -11.32 -16.36 -1.56
N GLU A 538 -10.35 -17.25 -1.37
CA GLU A 538 -8.90 -16.94 -1.45
C GLU A 538 -8.29 -17.07 -2.86
N ARG A 539 -9.13 -17.20 -3.90
CA ARG A 539 -8.76 -17.76 -5.20
C ARG A 539 -7.68 -16.97 -5.98
N PRO A 540 -7.71 -15.62 -6.09
CA PRO A 540 -6.71 -14.91 -6.90
C PRO A 540 -5.38 -14.70 -6.16
N ALA A 541 -5.43 -14.41 -4.86
CA ALA A 541 -4.25 -14.00 -4.10
C ALA A 541 -3.25 -15.14 -3.88
N ALA A 542 -3.73 -16.36 -3.64
CA ALA A 542 -2.86 -17.52 -3.43
C ALA A 542 -2.06 -17.90 -4.70
N VAL A 543 -2.67 -17.79 -5.88
CA VAL A 543 -2.01 -18.05 -7.17
C VAL A 543 -0.87 -17.04 -7.40
N GLU A 544 -1.16 -15.76 -7.19
CA GLU A 544 -0.18 -14.68 -7.33
C GLU A 544 1.00 -14.85 -6.37
N GLU A 545 0.73 -15.14 -5.09
CA GLU A 545 1.77 -15.36 -4.06
C GLU A 545 2.63 -16.59 -4.36
N SER A 546 2.02 -17.70 -4.77
CA SER A 546 2.75 -18.92 -5.12
C SER A 546 3.66 -18.71 -6.34
N ALA A 547 3.13 -18.07 -7.39
CA ALA A 547 3.91 -17.74 -8.58
C ALA A 547 5.08 -16.81 -8.26
N ALA A 548 4.83 -15.78 -7.44
CA ALA A 548 5.81 -14.78 -7.04
C ALA A 548 6.96 -15.37 -6.20
N LEU A 549 6.63 -16.26 -5.26
CA LEU A 549 7.62 -16.93 -4.41
C LEU A 549 8.66 -17.68 -5.24
N VAL A 550 8.21 -18.43 -6.26
CA VAL A 550 9.10 -19.18 -7.16
C VAL A 550 10.03 -18.25 -7.93
N VAL A 551 9.53 -17.09 -8.41
CA VAL A 551 10.33 -16.09 -9.11
C VAL A 551 11.38 -15.48 -8.19
N ALA A 552 10.98 -15.09 -6.98
CA ALA A 552 11.86 -14.50 -5.99
C ALA A 552 12.98 -15.47 -5.57
N HIS A 553 12.61 -16.73 -5.36
CA HIS A 553 13.57 -17.80 -5.06
C HIS A 553 14.51 -18.08 -6.24
N THR A 554 13.99 -18.07 -7.47
CA THR A 554 14.83 -18.21 -8.68
C THR A 554 15.85 -17.07 -8.79
N ALA A 555 15.45 -15.83 -8.47
CA ALA A 555 16.38 -14.70 -8.43
C ALA A 555 17.44 -14.87 -7.32
N PHE A 556 17.03 -15.39 -6.16
CA PHE A 556 17.91 -15.67 -5.04
C PHE A 556 18.93 -16.78 -5.36
N GLU A 557 18.50 -17.93 -5.87
CA GLU A 557 19.37 -19.05 -6.26
C GLU A 557 20.41 -18.61 -7.31
N SER A 558 20.03 -17.76 -8.26
CA SER A 558 20.93 -17.30 -9.32
C SER A 558 22.14 -16.48 -8.82
N ARG A 559 22.06 -16.01 -7.57
CA ARG A 559 23.07 -15.19 -6.91
C ARG A 559 23.63 -15.83 -5.64
N THR A 560 23.13 -17.00 -5.27
CA THR A 560 23.60 -17.73 -4.10
C THR A 560 24.95 -18.37 -4.43
N PRO A 561 25.98 -18.19 -3.60
CA PRO A 561 27.29 -18.79 -3.84
C PRO A 561 27.21 -20.33 -3.75
N ALA A 562 28.14 -21.01 -4.42
CA ALA A 562 28.26 -22.46 -4.34
C ALA A 562 28.70 -22.97 -2.94
N LEU A 563 29.28 -22.08 -2.12
CA LEU A 563 29.67 -22.37 -0.74
C LEU A 563 28.47 -22.22 0.20
N ASP A 564 28.19 -23.27 0.99
CA ASP A 564 27.16 -23.21 2.04
C ASP A 564 27.63 -22.27 3.16
N LEU A 565 27.06 -21.07 3.22
CA LEU A 565 27.35 -20.07 4.25
C LEU A 565 26.24 -20.07 5.29
N ARG A 566 26.62 -20.13 6.58
CA ARG A 566 25.66 -20.22 7.68
C ARG A 566 25.80 -19.07 8.66
N LEU A 567 24.67 -18.59 9.18
CA LEU A 567 24.64 -17.59 10.25
C LEU A 567 25.13 -18.19 11.57
N ASP A 568 25.92 -17.42 12.33
CA ASP A 568 26.26 -17.79 13.71
C ASP A 568 24.97 -17.89 14.57
N ASN A 569 24.92 -18.80 15.54
CA ASN A 569 23.70 -19.12 16.33
C ASN A 569 22.46 -19.61 15.55
N ALA A 570 22.53 -19.74 14.23
CA ALA A 570 21.56 -20.42 13.37
C ALA A 570 22.25 -21.40 12.39
N VAL A 571 23.35 -22.00 12.86
CA VAL A 571 24.27 -22.83 12.05
C VAL A 571 23.63 -24.11 11.52
N SER A 572 22.45 -24.50 12.01
CA SER A 572 21.70 -25.64 11.47
C SER A 572 20.99 -25.31 10.15
N MET A 573 20.89 -24.03 9.79
CA MET A 573 20.15 -23.56 8.61
C MET A 573 21.07 -23.20 7.45
N SER A 574 20.74 -23.69 6.26
CA SER A 574 21.34 -23.23 5.01
C SER A 574 20.76 -21.87 4.59
N LEU A 575 21.43 -21.17 3.67
CA LEU A 575 20.89 -19.96 3.04
C LEU A 575 19.52 -20.20 2.40
N ASP A 576 19.31 -21.38 1.82
CA ASP A 576 18.06 -21.76 1.17
C ASP A 576 16.91 -21.90 2.19
N GLN A 577 17.18 -22.52 3.34
CA GLN A 577 16.21 -22.59 4.44
C GLN A 577 15.94 -21.18 5.02
N LEU A 578 16.98 -20.36 5.16
CA LEU A 578 16.85 -18.98 5.63
C LEU A 578 15.98 -18.14 4.70
N PHE A 579 16.06 -18.33 3.38
CA PHE A 579 15.17 -17.66 2.44
C PHE A 579 13.69 -17.92 2.78
N PHE A 580 13.31 -19.18 2.96
CA PHE A 580 11.92 -19.53 3.30
C PHE A 580 11.52 -19.05 4.69
N VAL A 581 12.44 -19.09 5.67
CA VAL A 581 12.21 -18.50 6.99
C VAL A 581 11.94 -17.00 6.89
N HIS A 582 12.75 -16.25 6.14
CA HIS A 582 12.56 -14.81 5.93
C HIS A 582 11.28 -14.48 5.18
N TYR A 583 10.92 -15.28 4.18
CA TYR A 583 9.63 -15.17 3.50
C TYR A 583 8.49 -15.29 4.51
N THR A 584 8.48 -16.35 5.32
CA THR A 584 7.44 -16.58 6.33
C THR A 584 7.42 -15.50 7.42
N LEU A 585 8.60 -15.05 7.90
CA LEU A 585 8.72 -13.94 8.87
C LEU A 585 8.05 -12.66 8.37
N GLY A 586 8.12 -12.39 7.06
CA GLY A 586 7.48 -11.24 6.42
C GLY A 586 5.95 -11.21 6.55
N TYR A 587 5.33 -12.34 6.90
CA TYR A 587 3.89 -12.52 7.01
C TYR A 587 3.41 -12.89 8.41
N CYS A 588 4.30 -12.94 9.42
CA CYS A 588 3.87 -13.26 10.78
C CYS A 588 2.90 -12.19 11.32
N ALA A 589 1.63 -12.56 11.44
CA ALA A 589 0.56 -11.74 11.96
C ALA A 589 -0.36 -12.56 12.88
N ALA A 590 -1.12 -11.89 13.74
CA ALA A 590 -2.17 -12.53 14.55
C ALA A 590 -3.46 -12.75 13.72
N ASP A 591 -3.32 -13.31 12.51
CA ASP A 591 -4.42 -13.56 11.58
C ASP A 591 -4.33 -15.01 11.02
N PRO A 592 -5.29 -15.89 11.35
CA PRO A 592 -5.35 -17.27 10.85
C PRO A 592 -5.45 -17.38 9.32
N ASP A 593 -6.01 -16.39 8.63
CA ASP A 593 -6.14 -16.43 7.17
C ASP A 593 -4.79 -16.17 6.50
N VAL A 594 -3.92 -15.36 7.14
CA VAL A 594 -2.54 -15.17 6.68
C VAL A 594 -1.73 -16.46 6.81
N ALA A 595 -1.89 -17.19 7.92
CA ALA A 595 -1.18 -18.45 8.14
C ALA A 595 -1.46 -19.48 7.04
N HIS A 596 -2.74 -19.65 6.67
CA HIS A 596 -3.15 -20.57 5.63
C HIS A 596 -2.59 -20.17 4.27
N ARG A 597 -2.65 -18.88 3.93
CA ARG A 597 -2.17 -18.35 2.64
C ARG A 597 -0.67 -18.55 2.44
N VAL A 598 0.13 -18.28 3.47
CA VAL A 598 1.59 -18.49 3.45
C VAL A 598 1.94 -19.96 3.23
N ASN A 599 1.29 -20.86 3.97
CA ASN A 599 1.51 -22.30 3.79
C ASN A 599 1.05 -22.78 2.40
N LEU A 600 -0.06 -22.24 1.86
CA LEU A 600 -0.56 -22.57 0.53
C LEU A 600 0.42 -22.16 -0.59
N ALA A 601 1.13 -21.05 -0.41
CA ALA A 601 2.19 -20.64 -1.34
C ALA A 601 3.40 -21.58 -1.31
N LEU A 602 3.78 -22.07 -0.13
CA LEU A 602 4.95 -22.92 0.07
C LEU A 602 4.70 -24.39 -0.29
N LEU A 603 3.52 -24.94 0.03
CA LEU A 603 3.24 -26.36 -0.14
C LEU A 603 3.31 -26.82 -1.60
N ASN A 604 3.03 -25.92 -2.54
CA ASN A 604 3.11 -26.21 -3.98
C ASN A 604 4.51 -26.02 -4.55
N PHE A 605 5.47 -25.51 -3.75
CA PHE A 605 6.79 -25.15 -4.24
C PHE A 605 7.83 -26.26 -4.00
N ALA A 606 8.26 -26.92 -5.07
CA ALA A 606 9.28 -27.96 -5.01
C ALA A 606 10.63 -27.49 -4.42
N GLY A 607 10.98 -26.20 -4.56
CA GLY A 607 12.18 -25.62 -3.94
C GLY A 607 12.12 -25.72 -2.41
N PHE A 608 11.01 -25.30 -1.82
CA PHE A 608 10.76 -25.41 -0.38
C PHE A 608 10.82 -26.86 0.11
N GLN A 609 10.15 -27.78 -0.61
CA GLN A 609 10.10 -29.19 -0.25
C GLN A 609 11.50 -29.82 -0.22
N ARG A 610 12.38 -29.44 -1.17
CA ARG A 610 13.79 -29.89 -1.17
C ARG A 610 14.58 -29.28 -0.03
N ALA A 611 14.43 -27.97 0.21
CA ALA A 611 15.16 -27.25 1.25
C ALA A 611 14.94 -27.82 2.67
N PHE A 612 13.72 -28.28 2.96
CA PHE A 612 13.35 -28.89 4.25
C PHE A 612 13.21 -30.41 4.20
N THR A 613 13.56 -31.04 3.08
CA THR A 613 13.47 -32.51 2.89
C THR A 613 12.11 -33.08 3.27
N CYS A 614 11.03 -32.45 2.83
CA CYS A 614 9.68 -32.86 3.19
C CYS A 614 9.24 -34.11 2.43
N ASP A 615 8.82 -35.14 3.16
CA ASP A 615 8.32 -36.39 2.58
C ASP A 615 6.99 -36.20 1.83
N ALA A 616 6.82 -36.94 0.74
CA ALA A 616 5.60 -36.89 -0.07
C ALA A 616 4.37 -37.36 0.73
N GLY A 617 3.35 -36.50 0.81
CA GLY A 617 2.13 -36.72 1.58
C GLY A 617 2.07 -35.98 2.90
N THR A 618 3.15 -35.31 3.32
CA THR A 618 3.10 -34.33 4.42
C THR A 618 2.24 -33.12 4.01
N PRO A 619 1.67 -32.36 4.97
CA PRO A 619 0.84 -31.20 4.64
C PRO A 619 1.52 -30.18 3.72
N MET A 620 2.84 -29.98 3.88
CA MET A 620 3.63 -29.05 3.07
C MET A 620 4.30 -29.70 1.85
N ASN A 621 4.02 -30.98 1.57
CA ASN A 621 4.37 -31.66 0.33
C ASN A 621 3.22 -32.60 -0.10
N PRO A 622 2.05 -32.08 -0.49
CA PRO A 622 0.92 -32.90 -0.85
C PRO A 622 1.17 -33.66 -2.15
N ARG A 623 0.60 -34.86 -2.26
CA ARG A 623 0.70 -35.69 -3.48
C ARG A 623 0.11 -35.03 -4.73
N LYS A 624 -0.80 -34.06 -4.54
CA LYS A 624 -1.39 -33.25 -5.61
C LYS A 624 -0.93 -31.80 -5.42
N SER A 625 0.07 -31.39 -6.19
CA SER A 625 0.57 -30.01 -6.22
C SER A 625 -0.06 -29.23 -7.37
N CYS A 626 -0.26 -27.94 -7.17
CA CYS A 626 -0.67 -26.98 -8.18
C CYS A 626 0.55 -26.16 -8.62
N ASP A 627 1.16 -26.55 -9.73
CA ASP A 627 2.29 -25.79 -10.28
C ASP A 627 1.81 -24.65 -11.18
N PHE A 628 2.27 -23.44 -10.89
CA PHE A 628 2.03 -22.29 -11.75
C PHE A 628 3.02 -22.26 -12.93
N TRP A 629 4.27 -22.68 -12.73
CA TRP A 629 5.35 -22.56 -13.72
C TRP A 629 5.50 -23.82 -14.56
#